data_AF-V8CAC5-F1
#
_entry.id   AF-V8CAC5-F1
#
_cell.length_a   1.000
_cell.length_b   1.000
_cell.length_c   1.000
_cell.angle_alpha   90.00
_cell.angle_beta   90.00
_cell.angle_gamma   90.00
#
_symmetry.space_group_name_H-M   'P 1'
#
loop_
_entity.id
_entity.type
_entity.pdbx_description
1 polymer ?
#
loop_
_entity_poly.entity_id
_entity_poly.type
_entity_poly.pdbx_seq_one_letter_code
_entity_poly.pdbx_strand_id
1 'polypeptide(L)'
;MEKLSDELQQKIAQMKREANIDFSTESLDNLYSVYPFNKFEFIISHLIASGAISLSEYLDMRNAYLERNKYLYVFEITAPRTFGEAWAQRHLNEIVPELQRPTSKIDSNYSGQYDFWLDDSSSANGGIKIEVKASRAVKRQSGESLIIKALSSDSKQGFDMNFQQIKPACCDVFVWIAVWRDKLRYFVLSSDEVAHNKYYSIGQHRGNVGEGQLWLKESNIAEFECYEVSVREILDRIRQKGRE
;
A
#
# COMPACT_ATOMS: atom_id res chain seq x y z
N MET A 1 3.91 -8.73 11.11
CA MET A 1 4.39 -10.13 11.15
C MET A 1 5.54 -10.31 12.12
N GLU A 2 6.71 -9.70 11.91
CA GLU A 2 7.91 -9.87 12.77
C GLU A 2 7.63 -9.78 14.28
N LYS A 3 7.06 -8.66 14.75
CA LYS A 3 6.75 -8.49 16.18
C LYS A 3 5.81 -9.57 16.75
N LEU A 4 4.82 -10.03 15.99
CA LEU A 4 3.95 -11.13 16.44
C LEU A 4 4.73 -12.44 16.53
N SER A 5 5.60 -12.72 15.55
CA SER A 5 6.47 -13.88 15.58
C SER A 5 7.37 -13.86 16.81
N ASP A 6 7.95 -12.72 17.16
CA ASP A 6 8.80 -12.56 18.34
C ASP A 6 8.00 -12.76 19.64
N GLU A 7 6.80 -12.15 19.74
CA GLU A 7 5.87 -12.33 20.87
C GLU A 7 5.50 -13.81 21.06
N LEU A 8 5.19 -14.53 19.97
CA LEU A 8 4.87 -15.95 20.01
C LEU A 8 6.08 -16.82 20.39
N GLN A 9 7.27 -16.52 19.88
CA GLN A 9 8.50 -17.24 20.24
C GLN A 9 8.82 -17.09 21.73
N GLN A 10 8.64 -15.90 22.30
CA GLN A 10 8.83 -15.67 23.73
C GLN A 10 7.85 -16.51 24.56
N LYS A 11 6.57 -16.56 24.16
CA LYS A 11 5.55 -17.38 24.84
C LYS A 11 5.82 -18.88 24.69
N ILE A 12 6.28 -19.35 23.53
CA ILE A 12 6.73 -20.74 23.33
C ILE A 12 7.89 -21.08 24.27
N ALA A 13 8.87 -20.19 24.40
CA ALA A 13 10.02 -20.40 25.28
C ALA A 13 9.63 -20.40 26.78
N GLN A 14 8.60 -19.65 27.18
CA GLN A 14 8.03 -19.74 28.51
C GLN A 14 7.32 -21.09 28.73
N MET A 15 6.42 -21.47 27.81
CA MET A 15 5.68 -22.72 27.88
C MET A 15 6.61 -23.95 27.96
N LYS A 16 7.68 -24.02 27.15
CA LYS A 16 8.65 -25.13 27.19
C LYS A 16 9.36 -25.28 28.55
N ARG A 17 9.47 -24.21 29.33
CA ARG A 17 10.05 -24.24 30.68
C ARG A 17 9.06 -24.74 31.73
N GLU A 18 7.76 -24.53 31.49
CA GLU A 18 6.68 -24.81 32.45
C GLU A 18 5.96 -26.15 32.17
N ALA A 19 5.93 -26.57 30.92
CA ALA A 19 5.32 -27.81 30.45
C ALA A 19 6.28 -28.51 29.47
N ASN A 20 6.55 -29.80 29.69
CA ASN A 20 7.43 -30.64 28.86
C ASN A 20 6.77 -31.00 27.51
N ILE A 21 6.27 -29.99 26.78
CA ILE A 21 5.58 -30.11 25.49
C ILE A 21 6.60 -29.80 24.40
N ASP A 22 6.88 -30.77 23.53
CA ASP A 22 7.85 -30.60 22.44
C ASP A 22 7.30 -29.75 21.30
N PHE A 23 7.69 -28.47 21.30
CA PHE A 23 7.51 -27.53 20.20
C PHE A 23 8.80 -27.43 19.37
N SER A 24 9.31 -28.54 18.84
CA SER A 24 10.49 -28.49 17.99
C SER A 24 10.21 -27.65 16.73
N THR A 25 11.17 -26.82 16.33
CA THR A 25 11.07 -25.99 15.12
C THR A 25 10.83 -26.86 13.88
N GLU A 26 11.35 -28.09 13.91
CA GLU A 26 11.24 -29.10 12.86
C GLU A 26 9.81 -29.63 12.70
N SER A 27 9.07 -29.85 13.78
CA SER A 27 7.64 -30.21 13.72
C SER A 27 6.78 -29.07 13.15
N LEU A 28 7.12 -27.81 13.47
CA LEU A 28 6.40 -26.65 12.96
C LEU A 28 6.65 -26.38 11.48
N ASP A 29 7.87 -26.63 11.00
CA ASP A 29 8.23 -26.40 9.61
C ASP A 29 7.70 -27.49 8.66
N ASN A 30 7.36 -28.66 9.22
CA ASN A 30 6.66 -29.75 8.52
C ASN A 30 5.13 -29.59 8.49
N LEU A 31 4.55 -28.57 9.14
CA LEU A 31 3.11 -28.34 9.11
C LEU A 31 2.67 -27.90 7.71
N TYR A 32 1.87 -28.74 7.05
CA TYR A 32 1.19 -28.35 5.83
C TYR A 32 0.17 -27.24 6.12
N SER A 33 0.48 -26.02 5.68
CA SER A 33 -0.38 -24.85 5.89
C SER A 33 -1.45 -24.76 4.80
N VAL A 34 -2.72 -24.92 5.19
CA VAL A 34 -3.89 -24.78 4.33
C VAL A 34 -5.03 -24.16 5.13
N TYR A 35 -5.73 -23.17 4.56
CA TYR A 35 -6.80 -22.48 5.29
C TYR A 35 -7.84 -23.47 5.86
N PRO A 36 -8.22 -23.38 7.16
CA PRO A 36 -7.77 -22.39 8.16
C PRO A 36 -6.49 -22.76 8.93
N PHE A 37 -6.04 -24.01 8.84
CA PHE A 37 -4.89 -24.58 9.56
C PHE A 37 -3.55 -24.05 9.04
N ASN A 38 -2.88 -23.24 9.85
CA ASN A 38 -1.57 -22.69 9.52
C ASN A 38 -0.68 -22.66 10.77
N LYS A 39 0.62 -22.39 10.57
CA LYS A 39 1.60 -22.36 11.67
C LYS A 39 1.19 -21.45 12.83
N PHE A 40 0.58 -20.29 12.57
CA PHE A 40 0.16 -19.37 13.64
C PHE A 40 -1.06 -19.90 14.40
N GLU A 41 -2.04 -20.46 13.70
CA GLU A 41 -3.20 -21.11 14.33
C GLU A 41 -2.73 -22.25 15.24
N PHE A 42 -1.89 -23.16 14.73
CA PHE A 42 -1.34 -24.26 15.51
C PHE A 42 -0.64 -23.78 16.78
N ILE A 43 0.24 -22.78 16.66
CA ILE A 43 0.96 -22.21 17.82
C ILE A 43 -0.03 -21.62 18.84
N ILE A 44 -0.96 -20.77 18.40
CA ILE A 44 -1.89 -20.08 19.29
C ILE A 44 -2.79 -21.08 20.02
N SER A 45 -3.32 -22.08 19.29
CA SER A 45 -4.18 -23.13 19.84
C SER A 45 -3.47 -23.91 20.96
N HIS A 46 -2.18 -24.23 20.80
CA HIS A 46 -1.42 -24.92 21.85
C HIS A 46 -1.04 -24.01 23.03
N LEU A 47 -0.73 -22.73 22.77
CA LEU A 47 -0.47 -21.77 23.85
C LEU A 47 -1.70 -21.59 24.74
N ILE A 48 -2.91 -21.58 24.15
CA ILE A 48 -4.17 -21.54 24.90
C ILE A 48 -4.40 -22.87 25.63
N ALA A 49 -4.25 -24.01 24.93
CA ALA A 49 -4.51 -25.34 25.52
C ALA A 49 -3.58 -25.69 26.69
N SER A 50 -2.33 -25.22 26.64
CA SER A 50 -1.35 -25.38 27.73
C SER A 50 -1.54 -24.41 28.89
N GLY A 51 -2.38 -23.38 28.73
CA GLY A 51 -2.53 -22.30 29.70
C GLY A 51 -1.39 -21.27 29.70
N ALA A 52 -0.46 -21.34 28.73
CA ALA A 52 0.63 -20.38 28.59
C ALA A 52 0.14 -18.96 28.22
N ILE A 53 -1.03 -18.88 27.59
CA ILE A 53 -1.81 -17.65 27.45
C ILE A 53 -3.28 -17.93 27.78
N SER A 54 -3.92 -16.99 28.44
CA SER A 54 -5.37 -16.95 28.61
C SER A 54 -6.09 -16.48 27.33
N LEU A 55 -7.39 -16.72 27.25
CA LEU A 55 -8.22 -16.17 26.17
C LEU A 55 -8.17 -14.63 26.12
N SER A 56 -8.09 -13.98 27.29
CA SER A 56 -7.95 -12.52 27.37
C SER A 56 -6.65 -12.04 26.73
N GLU A 57 -5.52 -12.66 27.11
CA GLU A 57 -4.22 -12.32 26.53
C GLU A 57 -4.18 -12.54 25.02
N TYR A 58 -4.80 -13.62 24.53
CA TYR A 58 -4.95 -13.85 23.08
C TYR A 58 -5.72 -12.71 22.40
N LEU A 59 -6.86 -12.28 22.97
CA LEU A 59 -7.65 -11.19 22.41
C LEU A 59 -6.88 -9.87 22.42
N ASP A 60 -6.10 -9.60 23.47
CA ASP A 60 -5.24 -8.41 23.56
C ASP A 60 -4.13 -8.45 22.50
N MET A 61 -3.45 -9.60 22.34
CA MET A 61 -2.45 -9.79 21.29
C MET A 61 -3.04 -9.62 19.88
N ARG A 62 -4.25 -10.15 19.66
CA ARG A 62 -4.98 -10.01 18.40
C ARG A 62 -5.34 -8.56 18.12
N ASN A 63 -5.88 -7.84 19.10
CA ASN A 63 -6.25 -6.43 18.94
C ASN A 63 -5.02 -5.57 18.67
N ALA A 64 -3.94 -5.77 19.44
CA ALA A 64 -2.67 -5.10 19.20
C ALA A 64 -2.10 -5.43 17.82
N TYR A 65 -2.35 -6.62 17.27
CA TYR A 65 -1.93 -6.99 15.92
C TYR A 65 -2.74 -6.26 14.85
N LEU A 66 -4.06 -6.18 15.02
CA LEU A 66 -4.91 -5.46 14.08
C LEU A 66 -4.60 -3.96 14.07
N GLU A 67 -4.39 -3.37 15.23
CA GLU A 67 -4.07 -1.95 15.38
C GLU A 67 -2.75 -1.59 14.68
N ARG A 68 -1.68 -2.37 14.90
CA ARG A 68 -0.37 -2.14 14.27
C ARG A 68 -0.32 -2.51 12.78
N ASN A 69 -1.37 -3.12 12.22
CA ASN A 69 -1.44 -3.54 10.81
C ASN A 69 -2.77 -3.10 10.15
N LYS A 70 -3.23 -1.88 10.46
CA LYS A 70 -4.52 -1.32 10.02
C LYS A 70 -4.82 -1.46 8.52
N TYR A 71 -3.80 -1.45 7.66
CA TYR A 71 -3.91 -1.51 6.21
C TYR A 71 -3.51 -2.86 5.61
N LEU A 72 -3.30 -3.89 6.43
CA LEU A 72 -2.92 -5.22 5.94
C LEU A 72 -3.96 -5.82 4.98
N TYR A 73 -5.26 -5.54 5.20
CA TYR A 73 -6.33 -5.98 4.31
C TYR A 73 -6.14 -5.50 2.85
N VAL A 74 -5.46 -4.37 2.63
CA VAL A 74 -5.16 -3.85 1.29
C VAL A 74 -4.23 -4.79 0.52
N PHE A 75 -3.40 -5.56 1.23
CA PHE A 75 -2.50 -6.56 0.64
C PHE A 75 -3.23 -7.86 0.25
N GLU A 76 -4.44 -8.09 0.78
CA GLU A 76 -5.29 -9.22 0.38
C GLU A 76 -6.01 -8.96 -0.95
N ILE A 77 -6.10 -7.70 -1.39
CA ILE A 77 -6.64 -7.34 -2.71
C ILE A 77 -5.62 -7.79 -3.78
N THR A 78 -5.81 -8.95 -4.38
CA THR A 78 -4.86 -9.50 -5.37
C THR A 78 -5.07 -8.96 -6.77
N ALA A 79 -6.31 -8.64 -7.15
CA ALA A 79 -6.65 -8.13 -8.47
C ALA A 79 -6.11 -6.71 -8.69
N PRO A 80 -5.27 -6.46 -9.71
CA PRO A 80 -4.63 -5.16 -9.93
C PRO A 80 -5.62 -4.00 -10.10
N ARG A 81 -6.68 -4.18 -10.91
CA ARG A 81 -7.71 -3.14 -11.11
C ARG A 81 -8.50 -2.86 -9.83
N THR A 82 -8.87 -3.90 -9.08
CA THR A 82 -9.58 -3.71 -7.81
C THR A 82 -8.76 -2.90 -6.80
N PHE A 83 -7.44 -3.06 -6.81
CA PHE A 83 -6.57 -2.26 -5.95
C PHE A 83 -6.30 -0.85 -6.49
N GLY A 84 -5.75 -0.76 -7.71
CA GLY A 84 -5.25 0.49 -8.25
C GLY A 84 -6.36 1.45 -8.67
N GLU A 85 -7.50 0.92 -9.13
CA GLU A 85 -8.63 1.72 -9.61
C GLU A 85 -9.70 1.79 -8.52
N ALA A 86 -10.34 0.67 -8.19
CA ALA A 86 -11.51 0.69 -7.32
C ALA A 86 -11.21 1.12 -5.88
N TRP A 87 -10.19 0.51 -5.24
CA TRP A 87 -9.81 0.86 -3.87
C TRP A 87 -9.15 2.24 -3.79
N ALA A 88 -8.14 2.52 -4.61
CA ALA A 88 -7.37 3.75 -4.51
C ALA A 88 -8.21 5.00 -4.82
N GLN A 89 -9.03 4.95 -5.87
CA GLN A 89 -9.88 6.08 -6.22
C GLN A 89 -11.00 6.28 -5.20
N ARG A 90 -11.61 5.19 -4.70
CA ARG A 90 -12.61 5.28 -3.63
C ARG A 90 -12.00 5.91 -2.38
N HIS A 91 -10.85 5.41 -1.95
CA HIS A 91 -10.13 5.93 -0.78
C HIS A 91 -9.82 7.41 -0.94
N LEU A 92 -9.29 7.83 -2.11
CA LEU A 92 -9.00 9.23 -2.37
C LEU A 92 -10.27 10.11 -2.33
N ASN A 93 -11.36 9.66 -2.92
CA ASN A 93 -12.62 10.42 -2.93
C ASN A 93 -13.26 10.52 -1.54
N GLU A 94 -13.10 9.51 -0.69
CA GLU A 94 -13.54 9.56 0.72
C GLU A 94 -12.76 10.62 1.53
N ILE A 95 -11.49 10.88 1.19
CA ILE A 95 -10.65 11.87 1.89
C ILE A 95 -10.65 13.27 1.23
N VAL A 96 -10.93 13.35 -0.08
CA VAL A 96 -11.08 14.61 -0.83
C VAL A 96 -12.40 14.56 -1.62
N PRO A 97 -13.54 14.84 -0.97
CA PRO A 97 -14.87 14.74 -1.58
C PRO A 97 -15.13 15.79 -2.67
N GLU A 98 -14.29 16.82 -2.77
CA GLU A 98 -14.36 17.85 -3.82
C GLU A 98 -14.01 17.31 -5.21
N LEU A 99 -13.33 16.15 -5.29
CA LEU A 99 -12.98 15.52 -6.55
C LEU A 99 -14.22 14.92 -7.21
N GLN A 100 -14.43 15.27 -8.47
CA GLN A 100 -15.56 14.80 -9.26
C GLN A 100 -15.14 13.66 -10.19
N ARG A 101 -16.08 12.76 -10.47
CA ARG A 101 -15.88 11.76 -11.53
C ARG A 101 -15.99 12.43 -12.90
N PRO A 102 -14.98 12.30 -13.77
CA PRO A 102 -15.02 12.92 -15.08
C PRO A 102 -16.06 12.29 -15.98
N THR A 103 -16.66 13.13 -16.82
CA THR A 103 -17.62 12.73 -17.85
C THR A 103 -17.40 13.58 -19.09
N SER A 104 -17.86 13.09 -20.25
CA SER A 104 -17.83 13.86 -21.49
C SER A 104 -18.65 15.15 -21.46
N LYS A 105 -19.51 15.33 -20.44
CA LYS A 105 -20.25 16.57 -20.21
C LYS A 105 -19.40 17.65 -19.55
N ILE A 106 -18.40 17.26 -18.74
CA ILE A 106 -17.50 18.15 -18.02
C ILE A 106 -16.31 18.50 -18.92
N ASP A 107 -15.72 17.49 -19.56
CA ASP A 107 -14.63 17.64 -20.53
C ASP A 107 -15.00 16.86 -21.79
N SER A 108 -15.31 17.56 -22.89
CA SER A 108 -15.72 16.93 -24.14
C SER A 108 -14.66 16.01 -24.74
N ASN A 109 -13.39 16.19 -24.35
CA ASN A 109 -12.27 15.36 -24.79
C ASN A 109 -12.01 14.18 -23.84
N TYR A 110 -12.82 14.00 -22.79
CA TYR A 110 -12.71 12.88 -21.87
C TYR A 110 -13.19 11.57 -22.53
N SER A 111 -12.31 10.57 -22.51
CA SER A 111 -12.50 9.21 -23.04
C SER A 111 -11.96 8.13 -22.09
N GLY A 112 -11.78 8.45 -20.81
CA GLY A 112 -11.27 7.52 -19.79
C GLY A 112 -9.77 7.63 -19.54
N GLN A 113 -9.17 8.79 -19.81
CA GLN A 113 -7.72 8.99 -19.73
C GLN A 113 -7.22 9.53 -18.38
N TYR A 114 -8.11 9.92 -17.46
CA TYR A 114 -7.80 10.34 -16.09
C TYR A 114 -8.93 9.97 -15.13
N ASP A 115 -8.66 9.95 -13.82
CA ASP A 115 -9.55 9.36 -12.82
C ASP A 115 -10.51 10.35 -12.15
N PHE A 116 -10.07 11.60 -11.98
CA PHE A 116 -10.80 12.67 -11.30
C PHE A 116 -10.69 14.01 -12.01
N TRP A 117 -11.70 14.84 -11.83
CA TRP A 117 -11.75 16.23 -12.23
C TRP A 117 -11.92 17.13 -11.00
N LEU A 118 -11.18 18.22 -10.94
CA LEU A 118 -11.38 19.28 -9.96
C LEU A 118 -11.73 20.59 -10.69
N ASP A 119 -12.91 21.13 -10.41
CA ASP A 119 -13.28 22.44 -10.92
C ASP A 119 -12.34 23.51 -10.37
N ASP A 120 -11.70 24.25 -11.27
CA ASP A 120 -10.78 25.32 -10.93
C ASP A 120 -10.80 26.39 -12.02
N SER A 121 -11.59 27.44 -11.78
CA SER A 121 -11.67 28.59 -12.69
C SER A 121 -10.34 29.31 -12.93
N SER A 122 -9.32 29.07 -12.09
CA SER A 122 -7.97 29.61 -12.28
C SER A 122 -7.07 28.71 -13.15
N SER A 123 -7.50 27.49 -13.47
CA SER A 123 -6.81 26.61 -14.43
C SER A 123 -7.11 27.05 -15.87
N ALA A 124 -6.12 26.91 -16.76
CA ALA A 124 -6.24 27.26 -18.17
C ALA A 124 -7.42 26.55 -18.88
N ASN A 125 -7.77 25.34 -18.42
CA ASN A 125 -8.83 24.51 -19.00
C ASN A 125 -10.14 24.56 -18.19
N GLY A 126 -10.26 25.46 -17.21
CA GLY A 126 -11.42 25.56 -16.31
C GLY A 126 -11.48 24.49 -15.21
N GLY A 127 -10.53 23.54 -15.21
CA GLY A 127 -10.35 22.55 -14.15
C GLY A 127 -9.05 21.78 -14.29
N ILE A 128 -8.83 20.84 -13.38
CA ILE A 128 -7.59 20.07 -13.22
C ILE A 128 -7.90 18.59 -13.40
N LYS A 129 -7.18 17.93 -14.30
CA LYS A 129 -7.27 16.50 -14.60
C LYS A 129 -6.32 15.73 -13.68
N ILE A 130 -6.84 14.75 -12.97
CA ILE A 130 -6.10 14.06 -11.90
C ILE A 130 -6.08 12.56 -12.17
N GLU A 131 -4.88 11.98 -12.13
CA GLU A 131 -4.65 10.53 -12.20
C GLU A 131 -4.25 9.99 -10.82
N VAL A 132 -4.84 8.87 -10.41
CA VAL A 132 -4.54 8.20 -9.14
C VAL A 132 -3.70 6.96 -9.41
N LYS A 133 -2.62 6.78 -8.64
CA LYS A 133 -1.86 5.54 -8.63
C LYS A 133 -1.66 5.06 -7.22
N ALA A 134 -1.68 3.75 -7.03
CA ALA A 134 -1.37 3.13 -5.73
C ALA A 134 -0.34 2.03 -5.90
N SER A 135 0.54 1.91 -4.90
CA SER A 135 1.53 0.84 -4.83
C SER A 135 1.77 0.42 -3.38
N ARG A 136 2.32 -0.78 -3.17
CA ARG A 136 2.44 -1.39 -1.84
C ARG A 136 3.88 -1.68 -1.47
N ALA A 137 4.24 -1.43 -0.22
CA ALA A 137 5.54 -1.72 0.34
C ALA A 137 5.66 -3.21 0.58
N VAL A 138 6.29 -3.91 -0.36
CA VAL A 138 6.57 -5.34 -0.24
C VAL A 138 8.06 -5.57 -0.18
N LYS A 139 8.46 -6.56 0.64
CA LYS A 139 9.84 -7.04 0.71
C LYS A 139 10.34 -7.43 -0.70
N ARG A 140 11.47 -6.84 -1.11
CA ARG A 140 12.13 -7.16 -2.38
C ARG A 140 12.57 -8.63 -2.41
N GLN A 141 12.54 -9.26 -3.59
CA GLN A 141 13.10 -10.61 -3.84
C GLN A 141 12.53 -11.75 -2.96
N SER A 142 11.31 -11.64 -2.45
CA SER A 142 10.65 -12.79 -1.81
C SER A 142 9.77 -13.55 -2.82
N GLY A 143 9.68 -14.87 -2.70
CA GLY A 143 8.78 -15.75 -3.47
C GLY A 143 7.38 -15.94 -2.85
N GLU A 144 7.14 -15.34 -1.68
CA GLU A 144 5.92 -15.53 -0.89
C GLU A 144 4.68 -14.80 -1.48
N SER A 145 3.55 -14.85 -0.79
CA SER A 145 2.36 -14.05 -1.13
C SER A 145 2.52 -12.58 -0.73
N LEU A 146 1.68 -11.69 -1.31
CA LEU A 146 1.73 -10.24 -1.04
C LEU A 146 1.54 -9.89 0.44
N ILE A 147 0.61 -10.56 1.12
CA ILE A 147 0.33 -10.33 2.54
C ILE A 147 1.53 -10.69 3.43
N ILE A 148 2.26 -11.75 3.11
CA ILE A 148 3.43 -12.17 3.88
C ILE A 148 4.58 -11.17 3.73
N LYS A 149 4.77 -10.63 2.52
CA LYS A 149 5.81 -9.64 2.22
C LYS A 149 5.45 -8.22 2.66
N ALA A 150 4.26 -7.99 3.18
CA ALA A 150 3.80 -6.66 3.56
C ALA A 150 4.70 -6.06 4.64
N LEU A 151 5.31 -4.92 4.34
CA LEU A 151 6.21 -4.23 5.27
C LEU A 151 5.46 -3.19 6.11
N SER A 152 5.92 -3.00 7.35
CA SER A 152 5.58 -1.81 8.13
C SER A 152 6.45 -0.64 7.70
N SER A 153 5.97 0.57 7.95
CA SER A 153 6.60 1.84 7.56
C SER A 153 7.93 2.09 8.26
N ASP A 154 8.20 1.42 9.37
CA ASP A 154 9.45 1.45 10.14
C ASP A 154 10.45 0.34 9.77
N SER A 155 10.07 -0.58 8.88
CA SER A 155 10.89 -1.73 8.49
C SER A 155 12.23 -1.30 7.90
N LYS A 156 13.28 -2.05 8.22
CA LYS A 156 14.63 -1.85 7.66
C LYS A 156 14.90 -2.68 6.41
N GLN A 157 13.91 -3.45 5.96
CA GLN A 157 14.03 -4.27 4.76
C GLN A 157 13.89 -3.41 3.50
N GLY A 158 14.63 -3.77 2.45
CA GLY A 158 14.46 -3.15 1.13
C GLY A 158 13.09 -3.45 0.54
N PHE A 159 12.50 -2.46 -0.12
CA PHE A 159 11.17 -2.55 -0.71
C PHE A 159 11.16 -2.13 -2.17
N ASP A 160 10.10 -2.50 -2.88
CA ASP A 160 9.90 -2.04 -4.25
C ASP A 160 8.44 -1.71 -4.50
N MET A 161 8.16 -0.44 -4.76
CA MET A 161 6.85 0.04 -5.16
C MET A 161 6.90 0.48 -6.61
N ASN A 162 6.26 -0.29 -7.48
CA ASN A 162 6.10 0.10 -8.88
C ASN A 162 4.80 0.88 -9.04
N PHE A 163 4.89 2.12 -9.52
CA PHE A 163 3.77 2.91 -10.01
C PHE A 163 3.68 2.75 -11.53
N GLN A 164 2.66 2.05 -11.96
CA GLN A 164 2.37 1.73 -13.36
C GLN A 164 0.86 1.68 -13.57
N GLN A 165 0.35 1.94 -14.77
CA GLN A 165 1.02 2.49 -15.94
C GLN A 165 0.86 4.02 -15.92
N ILE A 166 1.94 4.78 -16.06
CA ILE A 166 1.95 6.25 -15.92
C ILE A 166 1.88 6.90 -17.32
N LYS A 167 1.00 7.89 -17.48
CA LYS A 167 0.83 8.67 -18.71
C LYS A 167 0.78 10.17 -18.40
N PRO A 168 1.92 10.87 -18.35
CA PRO A 168 1.94 12.29 -17.98
C PRO A 168 1.12 13.18 -18.93
N ALA A 169 1.00 12.79 -20.20
CA ALA A 169 0.22 13.54 -21.18
C ALA A 169 -1.31 13.46 -20.97
N CYS A 170 -1.81 12.62 -20.07
CA CYS A 170 -3.24 12.37 -19.92
C CYS A 170 -3.90 13.12 -18.75
N CYS A 171 -3.11 13.75 -17.87
CA CYS A 171 -3.58 14.47 -16.70
C CYS A 171 -2.67 15.67 -16.41
N ASP A 172 -3.07 16.54 -15.50
CA ASP A 172 -2.27 17.67 -15.04
C ASP A 172 -1.51 17.31 -13.74
N VAL A 173 -2.12 16.44 -12.91
CA VAL A 173 -1.59 16.06 -11.59
C VAL A 173 -1.72 14.56 -11.36
N PHE A 174 -0.71 13.99 -10.72
CA PHE A 174 -0.76 12.65 -10.14
C PHE A 174 -0.95 12.70 -8.63
N VAL A 175 -1.83 11.86 -8.11
CA VAL A 175 -1.94 11.55 -6.68
C VAL A 175 -1.52 10.11 -6.47
N TRP A 176 -0.37 9.91 -5.81
CA TRP A 176 0.16 8.59 -5.50
C TRP A 176 -0.13 8.20 -4.05
N ILE A 177 -0.64 6.98 -3.88
CA ILE A 177 -0.92 6.38 -2.57
C ILE A 177 0.08 5.23 -2.36
N ALA A 178 1.03 5.44 -1.48
CA ALA A 178 2.00 4.43 -1.07
C ALA A 178 1.53 3.74 0.21
N VAL A 179 1.34 2.42 0.13
CA VAL A 179 0.69 1.61 1.17
C VAL A 179 1.71 0.74 1.89
N TRP A 180 1.91 0.99 3.19
CA TRP A 180 2.48 0.04 4.15
C TRP A 180 1.36 -0.60 4.94
N ARG A 181 1.62 -1.73 5.61
CA ARG A 181 0.59 -2.43 6.41
C ARG A 181 0.06 -1.61 7.59
N ASP A 182 0.81 -0.61 8.03
CA ASP A 182 0.56 0.25 9.19
C ASP A 182 0.33 1.72 8.82
N LYS A 183 0.74 2.16 7.62
CA LYS A 183 0.70 3.58 7.20
C LYS A 183 0.37 3.75 5.72
N LEU A 184 -0.38 4.81 5.41
CA LEU A 184 -0.52 5.35 4.05
C LEU A 184 0.31 6.64 3.94
N ARG A 185 1.02 6.82 2.83
CA ARG A 185 1.66 8.08 2.44
C ARG A 185 1.08 8.56 1.12
N TYR A 186 0.93 9.87 0.98
CA TYR A 186 0.34 10.51 -0.19
C TYR A 186 1.38 11.41 -0.82
N PHE A 187 1.56 11.31 -2.13
CA PHE A 187 2.42 12.19 -2.90
C PHE A 187 1.59 12.87 -3.98
N VAL A 188 1.80 14.16 -4.16
CA VAL A 188 1.14 14.94 -5.21
C VAL A 188 2.20 15.58 -6.09
N LEU A 189 2.21 15.20 -7.36
CA LEU A 189 3.19 15.62 -8.35
C LEU A 189 2.47 16.19 -9.57
N SER A 190 2.99 17.26 -10.18
CA SER A 190 2.52 17.68 -11.50
C SER A 190 2.94 16.65 -12.56
N SER A 191 2.23 16.64 -13.69
CA SER A 191 2.59 15.79 -14.81
C SER A 191 3.99 16.09 -15.36
N ASP A 192 4.41 17.36 -15.33
CA ASP A 192 5.76 17.76 -15.72
C ASP A 192 6.83 17.19 -14.78
N GLU A 193 6.62 17.28 -13.47
CA GLU A 193 7.51 16.70 -12.47
C GLU A 193 7.67 15.19 -12.66
N VAL A 194 6.58 14.48 -12.98
CA VAL A 194 6.64 13.04 -13.27
C VAL A 194 7.40 12.76 -14.57
N ALA A 195 7.14 13.53 -15.64
CA ALA A 195 7.78 13.34 -16.93
C ALA A 195 9.30 13.59 -16.90
N HIS A 196 9.74 14.57 -16.10
CA HIS A 196 11.15 14.95 -15.94
C HIS A 196 11.84 14.25 -14.76
N ASN A 197 11.14 13.38 -14.02
CA ASN A 197 11.74 12.67 -12.91
C ASN A 197 12.83 11.70 -13.40
N LYS A 198 14.03 11.76 -12.80
CA LYS A 198 15.16 10.88 -13.17
C LYS A 198 14.88 9.37 -13.00
N TYR A 199 13.87 9.00 -12.20
CA TYR A 199 13.44 7.61 -12.01
C TYR A 199 12.29 7.19 -12.92
N TYR A 200 11.78 8.09 -13.76
CA TYR A 200 10.76 7.77 -14.76
C TYR A 200 11.39 6.96 -15.91
N SER A 201 10.87 5.75 -16.11
CA SER A 201 11.32 4.85 -17.18
C SER A 201 10.30 4.84 -18.32
N ILE A 202 10.71 5.28 -19.50
CA ILE A 202 9.91 5.28 -20.72
C ILE A 202 9.89 3.86 -21.34
N GLY A 203 8.73 3.40 -21.84
CA GLY A 203 8.66 2.37 -22.89
C GLY A 203 8.80 0.89 -22.48
N GLN A 204 8.26 0.47 -21.31
CA GLN A 204 8.35 -0.95 -20.90
C GLN A 204 7.22 -1.87 -21.40
N HIS A 205 6.11 -1.35 -21.95
CA HIS A 205 5.11 -2.18 -22.60
C HIS A 205 5.34 -2.23 -24.11
N ARG A 206 5.59 -3.44 -24.66
CA ARG A 206 5.66 -3.65 -26.12
C ARG A 206 4.38 -3.11 -26.77
N GLY A 207 4.49 -2.01 -27.50
CA GLY A 207 3.42 -1.45 -28.33
C GLY A 207 2.82 -0.13 -27.86
N ASN A 208 3.14 0.37 -26.65
CA ASN A 208 2.52 1.60 -26.16
C ASN A 208 3.48 2.80 -26.19
N VAL A 209 3.12 3.81 -26.98
CA VAL A 209 3.82 5.09 -27.07
C VAL A 209 3.30 6.03 -25.98
N GLY A 210 4.19 6.70 -25.24
CA GLY A 210 3.82 7.69 -24.22
C GLY A 210 3.51 7.13 -22.84
N GLU A 211 3.88 5.89 -22.56
CA GLU A 211 3.67 5.24 -21.26
C GLU A 211 4.99 4.94 -20.55
N GLY A 212 4.95 4.99 -19.23
CA GLY A 212 6.08 4.67 -18.39
C GLY A 212 5.71 4.13 -17.03
N GLN A 213 6.74 4.00 -16.21
CA GLN A 213 6.62 3.56 -14.82
C GLN A 213 7.64 4.28 -13.97
N LEU A 214 7.37 4.33 -12.67
CA LEU A 214 8.30 4.84 -11.68
C LEU A 214 8.40 3.90 -10.50
N TRP A 215 9.64 3.64 -10.06
CA TRP A 215 9.89 2.79 -8.90
C TRP A 215 10.29 3.63 -7.69
N LEU A 216 9.52 3.49 -6.61
CA LEU A 216 9.84 4.03 -5.29
C LEU A 216 10.44 2.92 -4.43
N LYS A 217 11.63 3.17 -3.90
CA LYS A 217 12.50 2.21 -3.20
C LYS A 217 13.01 2.83 -1.91
N GLU A 218 13.53 2.00 -1.02
CA GLU A 218 14.21 2.46 0.20
C GLU A 218 15.34 3.45 -0.10
N SER A 219 16.01 3.31 -1.25
CA SER A 219 17.17 4.10 -1.63
C SER A 219 16.84 5.45 -2.26
N ASN A 220 15.60 5.69 -2.73
CA ASN A 220 15.23 6.94 -3.38
C ASN A 220 14.03 7.65 -2.74
N ILE A 221 13.29 7.01 -1.84
CA ILE A 221 12.06 7.58 -1.27
C ILE A 221 12.27 8.92 -0.56
N ALA A 222 13.46 9.15 0.01
CA ALA A 222 13.81 10.42 0.62
C ALA A 222 13.75 11.59 -0.40
N GLU A 223 14.08 11.33 -1.67
CA GLU A 223 14.00 12.36 -2.73
C GLU A 223 12.56 12.70 -3.11
N PHE A 224 11.58 11.89 -2.71
CA PHE A 224 10.16 12.13 -2.95
C PHE A 224 9.46 12.84 -1.78
N GLU A 225 10.17 13.11 -0.68
CA GLU A 225 9.60 13.78 0.50
C GLU A 225 9.06 15.18 0.18
N CYS A 226 9.64 15.88 -0.81
CA CYS A 226 9.14 17.19 -1.26
C CYS A 226 7.73 17.13 -1.88
N TYR A 227 7.32 15.97 -2.40
CA TYR A 227 5.99 15.73 -2.95
C TYR A 227 5.02 15.16 -1.92
N GLU A 228 5.51 14.69 -0.77
CA GLU A 228 4.66 14.11 0.26
C GLU A 228 3.78 15.17 0.90
N VAL A 229 2.51 14.83 1.11
CA VAL A 229 1.53 15.71 1.75
C VAL A 229 0.74 14.95 2.80
N SER A 230 0.27 15.68 3.82
CA SER A 230 -0.74 15.15 4.73
C SER A 230 -2.11 15.11 4.06
N VAL A 231 -3.02 14.30 4.61
CA VAL A 231 -4.41 14.17 4.08
C VAL A 231 -5.11 15.52 3.92
N ARG A 232 -4.87 16.45 4.85
CA ARG A 232 -5.52 17.77 4.85
C ARG A 232 -5.00 18.70 3.75
N GLU A 233 -3.81 18.42 3.23
CA GLU A 233 -3.12 19.28 2.26
C GLU A 233 -3.26 18.77 0.83
N ILE A 234 -3.83 17.56 0.62
CA ILE A 234 -3.95 16.95 -0.71
C ILE A 234 -4.67 17.88 -1.68
N LEU A 235 -5.83 18.42 -1.30
CA LEU A 235 -6.63 19.28 -2.17
C LEU A 235 -5.86 20.55 -2.59
N ASP A 236 -5.24 21.22 -1.63
CA ASP A 236 -4.50 22.45 -1.90
C ASP A 236 -3.25 22.17 -2.76
N ARG A 237 -2.58 21.04 -2.53
CA ARG A 237 -1.44 20.65 -3.36
C ARG A 237 -1.86 20.24 -4.77
N ILE A 238 -3.01 19.61 -4.95
CA ILE A 238 -3.57 19.34 -6.29
C ILE A 238 -3.80 20.65 -7.03
N ARG A 239 -4.41 21.66 -6.40
CA ARG A 239 -4.61 22.97 -7.02
C ARG A 239 -3.30 23.66 -7.37
N GLN A 240 -2.32 23.59 -6.48
CA GLN A 240 -1.00 24.17 -6.73
C GLN A 240 -0.33 23.50 -7.93
N LYS A 241 -0.25 22.17 -7.95
CA LYS A 241 0.45 21.40 -8.98
C LYS A 241 -0.28 21.36 -10.31
N GLY A 242 -1.61 21.46 -10.32
CA GLY A 242 -2.40 21.43 -11.55
C GLY A 242 -2.44 22.77 -12.30
N ARG A 243 -1.80 23.81 -11.76
CA ARG A 243 -1.67 25.13 -12.38
C ARG A 243 -0.25 25.42 -12.87
N GLU A 244 0.71 24.54 -12.57
CA GLU A 244 2.09 24.58 -13.07
C GLU A 244 2.12 24.14 -14.55
#